data_AF-A0A554IS75-F1
#
_entry.id   AF-A0A554IS75-F1
#
_cell.length_a   1.000
_cell.length_b   1.000
_cell.length_c   1.000
_cell.angle_alpha   90.00
_cell.angle_beta   90.00
_cell.angle_gamma   90.00
#
_symmetry.space_group_name_H-M   'P 1'
#
loop_
_entity.id
_entity.type
_entity.pdbx_description
1 polymer ?
#
loop_
_entity_poly.entity_id
_entity_poly.type
_entity_poly.pdbx_seq_one_letter_code
_entity_poly.pdbx_strand_id
1 'polypeptide(L)'
;HKQVAQIQGLKLLPLPESSNFQYLVLELEALEFGLSRDRLVQLLHAENLIARRYFYPGCHRAQPYVRLYPEAGKYVPVTEALAEKVLLLPTGTAVSAAMIEAIGELLGFVQSHAAAISAAI
;
A
#
# COMPACT_ATOMS: atom_id res chain seq x y z
N HIS A 1 -0.97 4.06 14.72
CA HIS A 1 -0.09 2.86 14.66
C HIS A 1 -0.77 1.57 15.12
N LYS A 2 -1.44 1.50 16.27
CA LYS A 2 -2.05 0.23 16.78
C LYS A 2 -3.25 -0.30 15.98
N GLN A 3 -4.08 0.58 15.40
CA GLN A 3 -5.28 0.16 14.64
C GLN A 3 -4.94 -0.61 13.36
N VAL A 4 -3.98 -0.12 12.56
CA VAL A 4 -3.64 -0.76 11.27
C VAL A 4 -3.05 -2.16 11.46
N ALA A 5 -2.37 -2.41 12.57
CA ALA A 5 -1.80 -3.72 12.90
C ALA A 5 -2.85 -4.81 13.19
N GLN A 6 -4.13 -4.44 13.36
CA GLN A 6 -5.23 -5.37 13.63
C GLN A 6 -6.06 -5.68 12.38
N ILE A 7 -5.77 -5.03 11.25
CA ILE A 7 -6.52 -5.20 10.00
C ILE A 7 -5.91 -6.38 9.24
N GLN A 8 -6.73 -7.41 8.96
CA GLN A 8 -6.25 -8.60 8.25
C GLN A 8 -5.78 -8.23 6.84
N GLY A 9 -4.69 -8.87 6.40
CA GLY A 9 -4.05 -8.56 5.14
C GLY A 9 -3.28 -7.23 5.10
N LEU A 10 -3.20 -6.47 6.19
CA LEU A 10 -2.29 -5.32 6.29
C LEU A 10 -1.17 -5.60 7.27
N LYS A 11 0.05 -5.30 6.84
CA LYS A 11 1.24 -5.39 7.67
C LYS A 11 2.01 -4.09 7.64
N LEU A 12 2.17 -3.49 8.82
CA LEU A 12 3.03 -2.33 9.00
C LEU A 12 4.50 -2.76 8.99
N LEU A 13 5.30 -2.20 8.08
CA LEU A 13 6.73 -2.46 8.08
C LEU A 13 7.42 -1.72 9.22
N PRO A 14 8.32 -2.38 9.97
CA PRO A 14 9.05 -1.75 11.05
C PRO A 14 9.98 -0.68 10.47
N LEU A 15 9.95 0.50 11.08
CA LEU A 15 10.90 1.56 10.79
C LEU A 15 12.03 1.53 11.82
N PRO A 16 13.29 1.73 11.42
CA PRO A 16 14.39 1.91 12.36
C PRO A 16 14.11 3.08 13.32
N GLU A 17 14.60 3.01 14.55
CA GLU A 17 14.40 4.09 15.55
C GLU A 17 14.98 5.44 15.10
N SER A 18 16.01 5.42 14.24
CA SER A 18 16.64 6.60 13.64
C SER A 18 15.91 7.13 12.39
N SER A 19 14.78 6.52 12.01
CA SER A 19 14.00 6.98 10.87
C SER A 19 13.42 8.36 11.15
N ASN A 20 13.32 9.18 10.11
CA ASN A 20 12.59 10.44 10.17
C ASN A 20 11.05 10.24 10.05
N PHE A 21 10.59 8.98 9.97
CA PHE A 21 9.18 8.59 9.86
C PHE A 21 8.43 9.28 8.72
N GLN A 22 9.16 9.71 7.68
CA GLN A 22 8.58 10.38 6.50
C GLN A 22 7.68 9.47 5.67
N TYR A 23 7.76 8.16 5.88
CA TYR A 23 6.93 7.17 5.19
C TYR A 23 6.43 6.11 6.16
N LEU A 24 5.11 5.96 6.23
CA LEU A 24 4.48 4.81 6.88
C LEU A 24 4.19 3.77 5.79
N VAL A 25 5.00 2.72 5.75
CA VAL A 25 4.97 1.70 4.70
C VAL A 25 4.15 0.50 5.14
N LEU A 26 3.19 0.11 4.32
CA LEU A 26 2.34 -1.05 4.50
C LEU A 26 2.60 -2.08 3.39
N GLU A 27 2.60 -3.36 3.76
CA GLU A 27 2.41 -4.47 2.83
C GLU A 27 0.94 -4.90 2.89
N LEU A 28 0.33 -5.08 1.72
CA LEU A 28 -1.04 -5.57 1.57
C LEU A 28 -1.05 -6.97 0.96
N GLU A 29 -1.66 -7.93 1.66
CA GLU A 29 -1.95 -9.27 1.17
C GLU A 29 -3.38 -9.34 0.64
N ALA A 30 -3.52 -9.34 -0.69
CA ALA A 30 -4.82 -9.15 -1.35
C ALA A 30 -5.85 -10.23 -1.04
N LEU A 31 -5.41 -11.48 -0.82
CA LEU A 31 -6.30 -12.59 -0.48
C LEU A 31 -6.89 -12.46 0.93
N GLU A 32 -6.15 -11.88 1.86
CA GLU A 32 -6.60 -11.66 3.23
C GLU A 32 -7.38 -10.35 3.36
N PHE A 33 -6.95 -9.31 2.63
CA PHE A 33 -7.60 -8.00 2.65
C PHE A 33 -8.89 -7.97 1.82
N GLY A 34 -8.98 -8.81 0.78
CA GLY A 34 -10.12 -8.89 -0.13
C GLY A 34 -10.10 -7.88 -1.28
N LEU A 35 -9.07 -7.03 -1.39
CA LEU A 35 -8.84 -6.11 -2.51
C LEU A 35 -7.36 -6.11 -2.92
N SER A 36 -7.05 -5.76 -4.16
CA SER A 36 -5.66 -5.51 -4.56
C SER A 36 -5.15 -4.16 -4.02
N ARG A 37 -3.83 -4.02 -3.90
CA ARG A 37 -3.17 -2.75 -3.51
C ARG A 37 -3.61 -1.60 -4.40
N ASP A 38 -3.67 -1.83 -5.71
CA ASP A 38 -4.06 -0.80 -6.68
C ASP A 38 -5.53 -0.36 -6.51
N ARG A 39 -6.45 -1.29 -6.21
CA ARG A 39 -7.85 -0.93 -5.91
C ARG A 39 -7.99 -0.18 -4.60
N LEU A 40 -7.26 -0.61 -3.56
CA LEU A 40 -7.23 0.13 -2.30
C LEU A 40 -6.72 1.57 -2.53
N VAL A 41 -5.61 1.75 -3.25
CA VAL A 41 -5.06 3.09 -3.54
C VAL A 41 -6.07 3.98 -4.27
N GLN A 42 -6.79 3.44 -5.26
CA GLN A 42 -7.83 4.18 -5.98
C GLN A 42 -8.99 4.59 -5.06
N LEU A 43 -9.45 3.68 -4.19
CA LEU A 43 -10.49 3.98 -3.20
C LEU A 43 -10.03 5.07 -2.24
N LEU A 44 -8.81 4.95 -1.69
CA LEU A 44 -8.26 5.97 -0.80
C LEU A 44 -8.16 7.34 -1.49
N HIS A 45 -7.78 7.38 -2.78
CA HIS A 45 -7.77 8.63 -3.54
C HIS A 45 -9.17 9.23 -3.70
N ALA A 46 -10.20 8.41 -3.91
CA ALA A 46 -11.59 8.86 -3.97
C ALA A 46 -12.05 9.47 -2.62
N GLU A 47 -11.54 8.96 -1.51
CA GLU A 47 -11.76 9.49 -0.15
C GLU A 47 -10.80 10.63 0.23
N ASN A 48 -10.14 11.27 -0.76
CA ASN A 48 -9.17 12.36 -0.56
C ASN A 48 -7.93 11.99 0.27
N LEU A 49 -7.67 10.68 0.46
CA LEU A 49 -6.48 10.16 1.11
C LEU A 49 -5.43 9.80 0.07
N ILE A 50 -4.39 10.62 0.00
CA ILE A 50 -3.32 10.46 -0.99
C ILE A 50 -2.34 9.35 -0.56
N ALA A 51 -2.64 8.10 -0.95
CA ALA A 51 -1.73 6.97 -0.82
C ALA A 51 -0.73 6.90 -1.99
N ARG A 52 0.49 6.39 -1.74
CA ARG A 52 1.55 6.24 -2.76
C ARG A 52 1.97 4.79 -2.93
N ARG A 53 2.42 4.45 -4.14
CA ARG A 53 2.95 3.12 -4.51
C ARG A 53 4.47 3.21 -4.65
N TYR A 54 5.18 3.49 -3.55
CA TYR A 54 6.64 3.63 -3.60
C TYR A 54 7.34 2.30 -3.32
N PHE A 55 8.14 1.74 -4.23
CA PHE A 55 8.28 2.11 -5.66
C PHE A 55 7.51 1.12 -6.54
N TYR A 56 6.80 1.66 -7.54
CA TYR A 56 6.03 0.91 -8.49
C TYR A 56 6.03 1.60 -9.88
N PRO A 57 6.21 0.85 -10.97
CA PRO A 57 6.70 -0.53 -10.97
C PRO A 57 8.21 -0.56 -10.58
N GLY A 58 8.80 -1.75 -10.46
CA GLY A 58 10.25 -1.87 -10.27
C GLY A 58 11.02 -1.23 -11.43
N CYS A 59 12.22 -0.70 -11.19
CA CYS A 59 12.99 0.04 -12.20
C CYS A 59 13.19 -0.73 -13.51
N HIS A 60 13.29 -2.06 -13.46
CA HIS A 60 13.42 -2.93 -14.63
C HIS A 60 12.17 -2.97 -15.52
N ARG A 61 11.01 -2.49 -15.03
CA ARG A 61 9.77 -2.30 -15.80
C ARG A 61 9.64 -0.88 -16.35
N ALA A 62 10.52 0.05 -15.99
CA ALA A 62 10.55 1.40 -16.53
C ALA A 62 11.35 1.46 -17.84
N GLN A 63 11.07 2.46 -18.68
CA GLN A 63 11.90 2.75 -19.85
C GLN A 63 13.27 3.29 -19.40
N PRO A 64 14.37 2.93 -20.10
CA PRO A 64 14.44 2.06 -21.27
C PRO A 64 14.56 0.56 -20.93
N TYR A 65 14.70 0.21 -19.65
CA TYR A 65 15.06 -1.14 -19.19
C TYR A 65 14.06 -2.21 -19.60
N VAL A 66 12.76 -1.92 -19.57
CA VAL A 66 11.72 -2.87 -19.98
C VAL A 66 11.87 -3.30 -21.45
N ARG A 67 12.41 -2.43 -22.30
CA ARG A 67 12.68 -2.75 -23.71
C ARG A 67 14.00 -3.48 -23.89
N LEU A 68 15.04 -3.08 -23.15
CA LEU A 68 16.37 -3.67 -23.25
C LEU A 68 16.44 -5.06 -22.61
N TYR A 69 15.67 -5.28 -21.54
CA TYR A 69 15.68 -6.48 -20.70
C TYR A 69 14.25 -6.92 -20.33
N PRO A 70 13.42 -7.35 -21.30
CA PRO A 70 12.02 -7.69 -21.05
C PRO A 70 11.84 -8.79 -20.00
N GLU A 71 12.81 -9.68 -19.88
CA GLU A 71 12.80 -10.83 -18.96
C GLU A 71 13.42 -10.52 -17.59
N ALA A 72 13.87 -9.29 -17.33
CA ALA A 72 14.55 -8.90 -16.09
C ALA A 72 13.74 -9.28 -14.83
N GLY A 73 12.41 -9.18 -14.90
CA GLY A 73 11.51 -9.52 -13.79
C GLY A 73 11.66 -10.97 -13.31
N LYS A 74 12.01 -11.92 -14.19
CA LYS A 74 12.23 -13.33 -13.83
C LYS A 74 13.41 -13.52 -12.86
N TYR A 75 14.37 -12.60 -12.88
CA TYR A 75 15.56 -12.63 -12.04
C TYR A 75 15.39 -11.84 -10.73
N VAL A 76 14.30 -11.07 -10.60
CA VAL A 76 13.97 -10.31 -9.38
C VAL A 76 12.55 -10.60 -8.87
N PRO A 77 12.18 -11.89 -8.67
CA PRO A 77 10.81 -12.27 -8.34
C PRO A 77 10.31 -11.68 -7.01
N VAL A 78 11.21 -11.47 -6.05
CA VAL A 78 10.88 -10.82 -4.78
C VAL A 78 10.55 -9.33 -4.97
N THR A 79 11.26 -8.64 -5.88
CA THR A 79 10.96 -7.24 -6.21
C THR A 79 9.61 -7.11 -6.92
N GLU A 80 9.30 -8.02 -7.85
CA GLU A 80 7.99 -8.08 -8.51
C GLU A 80 6.87 -8.28 -7.47
N ALA A 81 7.02 -9.25 -6.57
CA ALA A 81 6.02 -9.54 -5.56
C ALA A 81 5.83 -8.36 -4.58
N LEU A 82 6.89 -7.71 -4.12
CA LEU A 82 6.79 -6.57 -3.21
C LEU A 82 6.18 -5.33 -3.89
N ALA A 83 6.52 -5.06 -5.15
CA ALA A 83 5.99 -3.92 -5.89
C ALA A 83 4.47 -3.94 -5.99
N GLU A 84 3.85 -5.12 -6.05
CA GLU A 84 2.39 -5.30 -6.09
C GLU A 84 1.71 -5.15 -4.72
N LYS A 85 2.45 -5.23 -3.61
CA LYS A 85 1.89 -5.24 -2.25
C LYS A 85 2.11 -3.95 -1.48
N VAL A 86 3.18 -3.22 -1.77
CA VAL A 86 3.60 -2.08 -0.93
C VAL A 86 2.77 -0.83 -1.21
N LEU A 87 2.26 -0.19 -0.17
CA LEU A 87 1.66 1.14 -0.24
C LEU A 87 2.11 2.01 0.92
N LEU A 88 2.03 3.32 0.73
CA LEU A 88 2.40 4.31 1.73
C LEU A 88 1.21 5.19 2.06
N LEU A 89 1.01 5.41 3.36
CA LEU A 89 0.02 6.35 3.88
C LEU A 89 0.64 7.73 4.14
N PRO A 90 -0.16 8.80 4.09
CA PRO A 90 0.30 10.14 4.45
C PRO A 90 0.79 10.18 5.91
N THR A 91 1.87 10.92 6.14
CA THR A 91 2.50 11.15 7.45
C THR A 91 3.09 12.56 7.48
N GLY A 92 3.78 12.92 8.57
CA GLY A 92 4.44 14.21 8.78
C GLY A 92 3.61 15.17 9.64
N THR A 93 4.07 16.41 9.76
CA THR A 93 3.50 17.42 10.68
C THR A 93 2.07 17.85 10.32
N ALA A 94 1.62 17.57 9.11
CA ALA A 94 0.26 17.85 8.65
C ALA A 94 -0.75 16.75 9.03
N VAL A 95 -0.31 15.60 9.56
CA VAL A 95 -1.17 14.47 9.91
C VAL A 95 -1.40 14.46 11.42
N SER A 96 -2.64 14.72 11.84
CA SER A 96 -3.03 14.70 13.25
C SER A 96 -3.36 13.28 13.73
N ALA A 97 -3.41 13.07 15.05
CA ALA A 97 -3.85 11.81 15.63
C ALA A 97 -5.28 11.42 15.19
N ALA A 98 -6.18 12.39 15.10
CA ALA A 98 -7.54 12.18 14.61
C ALA A 98 -7.58 11.72 13.14
N MET A 99 -6.68 12.26 12.30
CA MET A 99 -6.54 11.75 10.93
C MET A 99 -6.04 10.32 10.91
N ILE A 100 -5.08 9.95 11.75
CA ILE A 100 -4.58 8.57 11.85
C ILE A 100 -5.71 7.62 12.24
N GLU A 101 -6.56 8.02 13.18
CA GLU A 101 -7.73 7.25 13.60
C GLU A 101 -8.73 7.07 12.45
N ALA A 102 -9.11 8.17 11.78
CA ALA A 102 -10.01 8.13 10.63
C ALA A 102 -9.48 7.25 9.49
N ILE A 103 -8.17 7.29 9.23
CA ILE A 103 -7.52 6.42 8.24
C ILE A 103 -7.61 4.95 8.68
N GLY A 104 -7.37 4.66 9.96
CA GLY A 104 -7.50 3.31 10.51
C GLY A 104 -8.92 2.76 10.40
N GLU A 105 -9.92 3.59 10.74
CA GLU A 105 -11.34 3.24 10.62
C GLU A 105 -11.75 3.00 9.17
N LEU A 106 -11.34 3.88 8.24
CA LEU A 106 -11.61 3.71 6.81
C LEU A 106 -11.01 2.39 6.29
N LEU A 107 -9.76 2.08 6.63
CA LEU A 107 -9.11 0.83 6.21
C LEU A 107 -9.83 -0.40 6.79
N GLY A 108 -10.26 -0.35 8.05
CA GLY A 108 -11.05 -1.42 8.67
C GLY A 108 -12.43 -1.59 8.03
N PHE A 109 -13.10 -0.48 7.69
CA PHE A 109 -14.36 -0.49 6.95
C PHE A 109 -14.20 -1.14 5.57
N VAL A 110 -13.18 -0.72 4.82
CA VAL A 110 -12.90 -1.27 3.49
C VAL A 110 -12.59 -2.76 3.56
N GLN A 111 -11.78 -3.20 4.52
CA GLN A 111 -11.46 -4.63 4.69
C GLN A 111 -12.70 -5.46 5.02
N SER A 112 -13.54 -4.99 5.95
CA SER A 112 -14.76 -5.73 6.35
C SER A 112 -15.83 -5.80 5.26
N HIS A 113 -15.80 -4.88 4.28
CA HIS A 113 -16.73 -4.82 3.16
C HIS A 113 -16.07 -5.12 1.81
N ALA A 114 -14.85 -5.67 1.81
CA ALA A 114 -14.03 -5.82 0.61
C ALA A 114 -14.75 -6.59 -0.51
N ALA A 115 -15.49 -7.66 -0.17
CA ALA A 115 -16.25 -8.44 -1.14
C ALA A 115 -17.37 -7.63 -1.83
N ALA A 116 -18.10 -6.81 -1.07
CA ALA A 116 -19.16 -5.96 -1.62
C ALA A 116 -18.56 -4.83 -2.47
N ILE A 117 -17.48 -4.21 -2.00
CA ILE A 117 -16.75 -3.16 -2.71
C ILE A 117 -16.19 -3.70 -4.04
N SER A 118 -15.59 -4.90 -4.01
CA SER A 118 -15.04 -5.55 -5.21
C SER A 118 -16.11 -5.92 -6.24
N ALA A 119 -17.37 -6.09 -5.84
CA ALA A 119 -18.46 -6.39 -6.77
C ALA A 119 -19.07 -5.13 -7.40
N ALA A 120 -18.84 -3.96 -6.79
CA ALA A 120 -19.39 -2.68 -7.22
C ALA A 120 -18.47 -1.87 -8.16
N ILE A 121 -17.21 -2.29 -8.34
CA ILE A 121 -16.14 -1.58 -9.07
C ILE A 121 -15.47 -2.51 -10.07
#